data_AF-A0A7T1M9M9-F1
#
_entry.id   AF-A0A7T1M9M9-F1
#
_cell.length_a   1.000
_cell.length_b   1.000
_cell.length_c   1.000
_cell.angle_alpha   90.00
_cell.angle_beta   90.00
_cell.angle_gamma   90.00
#
_symmetry.space_group_name_H-M   'P 1'
#
loop_
_entity.id
_entity.type
_entity.pdbx_description
1 polymer ?
#
loop_
_entity_poly.entity_id
_entity_poly.type
_entity_poly.pdbx_seq_one_letter_code
_entity_poly.pdbx_strand_id
1 'polypeptide(L)'
;MSPPLNCAAGEGRIAAICAVGLFLLLTSVALAGADTPPPSAFLWLVAAFATLSGVAYRRVKTYLRARPLPGGRQARAAAFEGCAVGLTLGLMWMLGSGGEPGVTPSISDRVIFLAVMGGLGASTAAVLWWIAAWMHRRLSHQASARRRR
;
A
#
# COMPACT_ATOMS: atom_id res chain seq x y z
N MET A 1 27.25 0.01 -13.61
CA MET A 1 26.31 -0.44 -14.66
C MET A 1 24.99 0.27 -14.46
N SER A 2 24.77 1.37 -15.18
CA SER A 2 23.53 2.15 -15.12
C SER A 2 22.46 1.40 -15.92
N PRO A 3 21.26 1.16 -15.37
CA PRO A 3 20.18 0.52 -16.12
C PRO A 3 19.76 1.40 -17.31
N PRO A 4 19.32 0.82 -18.43
CA PRO A 4 18.86 1.59 -19.58
C PRO A 4 17.69 2.50 -19.19
N LEU A 5 17.71 3.76 -19.64
CA LEU A 5 16.72 4.81 -19.37
C LEU A 5 15.26 4.36 -19.60
N ASN A 6 15.03 3.42 -20.53
CA ASN A 6 13.72 2.88 -20.84
C ASN A 6 13.15 1.93 -19.76
N CYS A 7 13.99 1.28 -18.95
CA CYS A 7 13.52 0.45 -17.84
C CYS A 7 13.00 1.31 -16.68
N ALA A 8 13.68 2.40 -16.36
CA ALA A 8 13.30 3.30 -15.26
C ALA A 8 11.93 3.98 -15.51
N ALA A 9 11.63 4.33 -16.77
CA ALA A 9 10.33 4.89 -17.15
C ALA A 9 9.18 3.86 -17.03
N GLY A 10 9.44 2.59 -17.36
CA GLY A 10 8.48 1.50 -17.20
C GLY A 10 8.16 1.18 -15.74
N GLU A 11 9.19 1.15 -14.88
CA GLU A 11 9.04 0.95 -13.43
C GLU A 11 8.18 2.03 -12.78
N GLY A 12 8.41 3.30 -13.16
CA GLY A 12 7.64 4.43 -12.65
C GLY A 12 6.16 4.35 -13.01
N ARG A 13 5.84 3.97 -14.25
CA ARG A 13 4.45 3.78 -14.71
C ARG A 13 3.73 2.68 -13.92
N ILE A 14 4.39 1.53 -13.72
CA ILE A 14 3.82 0.41 -12.95
C ILE A 14 3.53 0.83 -11.51
N ALA A 15 4.51 1.47 -10.86
CA ALA A 15 4.34 1.95 -9.50
C ALA A 15 3.19 2.97 -9.41
N ALA A 16 3.08 3.88 -10.39
CA ALA A 16 2.00 4.87 -10.44
C ALA A 16 0.62 4.22 -10.61
N ILE A 17 0.48 3.25 -11.51
CA ILE A 17 -0.77 2.52 -11.71
C ILE A 17 -1.18 1.78 -10.43
N CYS A 18 -0.23 1.13 -9.74
CA CYS A 18 -0.53 0.44 -8.48
C CYS A 18 -0.98 1.42 -7.38
N ALA A 19 -0.30 2.56 -7.26
CA ALA A 19 -0.63 3.58 -6.26
C ALA A 19 -1.99 4.22 -6.53
N VAL A 20 -2.26 4.62 -7.78
CA VAL A 20 -3.55 5.19 -8.18
C VAL A 20 -4.67 4.16 -8.03
N GLY A 21 -4.45 2.92 -8.46
CA GLY A 21 -5.41 1.83 -8.30
C GLY A 21 -5.76 1.56 -6.84
N LEU A 22 -4.75 1.55 -5.96
CA LEU A 22 -4.95 1.39 -4.51
C LEU A 22 -5.74 2.56 -3.93
N PHE A 23 -5.38 3.81 -4.29
CA PHE A 23 -6.09 5.01 -3.84
C PHE A 23 -7.57 4.96 -4.21
N LEU A 24 -7.85 4.69 -5.48
CA LEU A 24 -9.21 4.62 -6.00
C LEU A 24 -10.01 3.49 -5.36
N LEU A 25 -9.40 2.31 -5.18
CA LEU A 25 -10.04 1.17 -4.53
C LEU A 25 -10.40 1.48 -3.07
N LEU A 26 -9.46 2.01 -2.28
CA LEU A 26 -9.73 2.36 -0.88
C LEU A 26 -10.79 3.46 -0.76
N THR A 27 -10.72 4.48 -1.62
CA THR A 27 -11.67 5.59 -1.62
C THR A 27 -13.08 5.12 -2.01
N SER A 28 -13.21 4.26 -3.01
CA SER A 28 -14.51 3.72 -3.45
C SER A 28 -15.13 2.78 -2.41
N VAL A 29 -14.33 1.93 -1.75
CA VAL A 29 -14.81 1.10 -0.63
C VAL A 29 -15.29 1.97 0.53
N ALA A 30 -14.53 3.03 0.88
CA ALA A 30 -14.94 3.95 1.94
C ALA A 30 -16.21 4.73 1.59
N LEU A 31 -16.33 5.19 0.34
CA LEU A 31 -17.55 5.87 -0.17
C LEU A 31 -18.77 4.96 -0.12
N ALA A 32 -18.61 3.66 -0.44
CA ALA A 32 -19.72 2.70 -0.42
C ALA A 32 -20.28 2.45 1.00
N GLY A 33 -19.46 2.64 2.04
CA GLY A 33 -19.86 2.49 3.43
C GLY A 33 -20.19 3.79 4.16
N ALA A 34 -20.03 4.95 3.52
CA ALA A 34 -20.26 6.24 4.14
C ALA A 34 -21.71 6.72 3.93
N ASP A 35 -22.26 7.39 4.94
CA ASP A 35 -23.50 8.13 4.80
C ASP A 35 -23.37 9.23 3.74
N THR A 36 -24.45 9.51 3.01
CA THR A 36 -24.50 10.56 1.99
C THR A 36 -25.34 11.75 2.48
N PRO A 37 -24.81 12.99 2.52
CA PRO A 37 -23.45 13.40 2.13
C PRO A 37 -22.37 12.97 3.15
N PRO A 38 -21.14 12.69 2.69
CA PRO A 38 -20.08 12.24 3.56
C PRO A 38 -19.71 13.31 4.60
N PRO A 39 -19.54 12.94 5.88
CA PRO A 39 -19.16 13.88 6.92
C PRO A 39 -17.78 14.48 6.63
N SER A 40 -17.47 15.66 7.18
CA SER A 40 -16.16 16.32 7.02
C SER A 40 -14.99 15.43 7.49
N ALA A 41 -15.23 14.52 8.43
CA ALA A 41 -14.30 13.48 8.86
C ALA A 41 -13.82 12.57 7.70
N PHE A 42 -14.61 12.42 6.64
CA PHE A 42 -14.27 11.64 5.45
C PHE A 42 -13.06 12.19 4.69
N LEU A 43 -12.83 13.51 4.72
CA LEU A 43 -11.67 14.13 4.07
C LEU A 43 -10.34 13.64 4.68
N TRP A 44 -10.33 13.34 5.98
CA TRP A 44 -9.17 12.77 6.64
C TRP A 44 -8.86 11.36 6.15
N LEU A 45 -9.90 10.53 5.95
CA LEU A 45 -9.77 9.19 5.35
C LEU A 45 -9.16 9.26 3.96
N VAL A 46 -9.64 10.17 3.11
CA VAL A 46 -9.09 10.40 1.77
C VAL A 46 -7.62 10.83 1.84
N ALA A 47 -7.27 11.73 2.76
CA ALA A 47 -5.88 12.15 2.96
C ALA A 47 -4.99 10.95 3.35
N ALA A 48 -5.43 10.09 4.26
CA ALA A 48 -4.68 8.89 4.65
C ALA A 48 -4.53 7.88 3.51
N PHE A 49 -5.56 7.69 2.68
CA PHE A 49 -5.47 6.85 1.50
C PHE A 49 -4.46 7.39 0.49
N ALA A 50 -4.36 8.72 0.34
CA ALA A 50 -3.35 9.35 -0.49
C ALA A 50 -1.94 9.09 0.07
N THR A 51 -1.74 9.21 1.38
CA THR A 51 -0.45 8.91 2.03
C THR A 51 -0.06 7.44 1.85
N LEU A 52 -0.99 6.52 2.10
CA LEU A 52 -0.80 5.07 1.89
C LEU A 52 -0.42 4.76 0.44
N SER A 53 -1.07 5.41 -0.52
CA SER A 53 -0.79 5.24 -1.95
C SER A 53 0.58 5.79 -2.34
N GLY A 54 1.01 6.91 -1.75
CA GLY A 54 2.36 7.43 -1.92
C GLY A 54 3.43 6.49 -1.34
N VAL A 55 3.17 5.87 -0.19
CA VAL A 55 4.04 4.83 0.38
C VAL A 55 4.08 3.60 -0.52
N ALA A 56 2.94 3.16 -1.03
CA ALA A 56 2.83 2.06 -1.98
C ALA A 56 3.66 2.31 -3.25
N TYR A 57 3.58 3.52 -3.83
CA TYR A 57 4.38 3.93 -4.97
C TYR A 57 5.88 3.76 -4.71
N ARG A 58 6.37 4.30 -3.57
CA ARG A 58 7.77 4.17 -3.18
C ARG A 58 8.17 2.71 -2.99
N ARG A 59 7.35 1.91 -2.32
CA ARG A 59 7.62 0.49 -2.04
C ARG A 59 7.67 -0.35 -3.31
N VAL A 60 6.71 -0.20 -4.22
CA VAL A 60 6.72 -0.90 -5.52
C VAL A 60 7.99 -0.56 -6.30
N LYS A 61 8.40 0.71 -6.33
CA LYS A 61 9.65 1.13 -6.96
C LYS A 61 10.88 0.48 -6.31
N THR A 62 10.90 0.36 -4.98
CA THR A 62 11.97 -0.35 -4.26
C THR A 62 11.98 -1.84 -4.59
N TYR A 63 10.82 -2.50 -4.64
CA TYR A 63 10.73 -3.93 -4.98
C TYR A 63 11.13 -4.22 -6.42
N LEU A 64 10.77 -3.35 -7.37
CA LEU A 64 11.16 -3.50 -8.77
C LEU A 64 12.67 -3.32 -8.98
N ARG A 65 13.33 -2.50 -8.15
CA ARG A 65 14.78 -2.26 -8.19
C ARG A 65 15.59 -3.30 -7.41
N ALA A 66 15.00 -3.91 -6.39
CA ALA A 66 15.66 -4.96 -5.64
C ALA A 66 15.79 -6.21 -6.52
N ARG A 67 16.96 -6.86 -6.53
CA ARG A 67 17.10 -8.19 -7.14
C ARG A 67 16.11 -9.13 -6.45
N PRO A 68 15.31 -9.92 -7.19
CA PRO A 68 14.40 -10.89 -6.59
C PRO A 68 15.24 -11.88 -5.78
N LEU A 69 15.15 -11.83 -4.45
CA LEU A 69 15.67 -12.93 -3.65
C LEU A 69 14.65 -14.08 -3.73
N PRO A 70 15.10 -15.32 -3.96
CA PRO A 70 14.21 -16.46 -3.96
C PRO A 70 13.62 -16.66 -2.54
N GLY A 71 12.29 -16.64 -2.43
CA GLY A 71 11.58 -17.22 -1.29
C GLY A 71 10.52 -16.34 -0.60
N GLY A 72 9.60 -17.01 0.12
CA GLY A 72 8.51 -16.39 0.88
C GLY A 72 8.93 -15.49 2.04
N ARG A 73 10.24 -15.39 2.33
CA ARG A 73 10.80 -14.52 3.37
C ARG A 73 10.61 -13.03 3.02
N GLN A 74 10.69 -12.67 1.74
CA GLN A 74 10.42 -11.29 1.30
C GLN A 74 8.93 -10.91 1.41
N ALA A 75 8.01 -11.84 1.14
CA ALA A 75 6.58 -11.60 1.30
C ALA A 75 6.20 -11.35 2.77
N ARG A 76 6.78 -12.14 3.69
CA ARG A 76 6.60 -11.94 5.14
C ARG A 76 7.20 -10.60 5.58
N ALA A 77 8.41 -10.27 5.15
CA ALA A 77 9.03 -8.98 5.47
C ALA A 77 8.19 -7.81 4.96
N ALA A 78 7.69 -7.88 3.72
CA ALA A 78 6.79 -6.88 3.15
C ALA A 78 5.51 -6.72 3.99
N ALA A 79 4.88 -7.83 4.39
CA ALA A 79 3.69 -7.80 5.24
C ALA A 79 3.98 -7.18 6.63
N PHE A 80 5.12 -7.50 7.25
CA PHE A 80 5.53 -6.89 8.53
C PHE A 80 5.82 -5.40 8.39
N GLU A 81 6.50 -4.96 7.33
CA GLU A 81 6.72 -3.55 7.05
C GLU A 81 5.40 -2.81 6.82
N GLY A 82 4.47 -3.42 6.06
CA GLY A 82 3.13 -2.89 5.85
C GLY A 82 2.35 -2.76 7.16
N CYS A 83 2.40 -3.79 8.01
CA CYS A 83 1.80 -3.78 9.33
C CYS A 83 2.38 -2.67 10.21
N ALA A 84 3.71 -2.55 10.26
CA ALA A 84 4.39 -1.52 11.04
C ALA A 84 3.97 -0.11 10.58
N VAL A 85 3.96 0.15 9.27
CA VAL A 85 3.49 1.44 8.71
C VAL A 85 2.03 1.70 9.06
N GLY A 86 1.15 0.69 8.91
CA GLY A 86 -0.26 0.78 9.27
C GLY A 86 -0.47 1.12 10.74
N LEU A 87 0.26 0.45 11.64
CA LEU A 87 0.24 0.72 13.08
C LEU A 87 0.77 2.12 13.41
N THR A 88 1.84 2.56 12.74
CA THR A 88 2.42 3.90 12.99
C THR A 88 1.43 4.99 12.60
N LEU A 89 0.76 4.83 11.44
CA LEU A 89 -0.29 5.74 11.01
C LEU A 89 -1.51 5.70 11.95
N GLY A 90 -1.93 4.51 12.35
CA GLY A 90 -3.02 4.33 13.31
C GLY A 90 -2.73 5.01 14.65
N LEU A 91 -1.51 4.85 15.18
CA LEU A 91 -1.04 5.51 16.40
C LEU A 91 -0.99 7.03 16.25
N MET A 92 -0.40 7.52 15.15
CA MET A 92 -0.32 8.95 14.87
C MET A 92 -1.72 9.57 14.79
N TRP A 93 -2.69 8.86 14.21
CA TRP A 93 -4.07 9.30 14.19
C TRP A 93 -4.73 9.26 15.56
N MET A 94 -4.55 8.19 16.33
CA MET A 94 -5.05 8.12 17.70
C MET A 94 -4.55 9.27 18.58
N LEU A 95 -3.33 9.75 18.34
CA LEU A 95 -2.72 10.86 19.07
C LEU A 95 -3.13 12.24 18.51
N GLY A 96 -3.43 12.33 17.21
CA GLY A 96 -3.71 13.58 16.50
C GLY A 96 -5.19 13.92 16.34
N SER A 97 -6.09 12.94 16.28
CA SER A 97 -7.52 13.18 16.34
C SER A 97 -7.89 13.37 17.82
N GLY A 98 -7.95 14.62 18.27
CA GLY A 98 -8.82 14.94 19.40
C GLY A 98 -10.19 14.40 19.05
N GLY A 99 -10.59 13.28 19.68
CA GLY A 99 -11.84 12.60 19.37
C GLY A 99 -13.02 13.56 19.45
N GLU A 100 -14.16 13.17 18.88
CA GLU A 100 -15.38 13.97 19.02
C GLU A 100 -15.58 14.35 20.50
N PRO A 101 -15.69 15.65 20.82
CA PRO A 101 -15.86 16.10 22.19
C PRO A 101 -17.21 15.57 22.71
N GLY A 102 -17.14 14.46 23.45
CA GLY A 102 -18.32 13.76 23.99
C GLY A 102 -18.23 12.23 23.97
N VAL A 103 -17.39 11.64 23.12
CA VAL A 103 -17.19 10.18 23.05
C VAL A 103 -15.79 9.84 23.52
N THR A 104 -15.66 9.26 24.71
CA THR A 104 -14.40 8.66 25.16
C THR A 104 -14.28 7.26 24.58
N PRO A 105 -13.48 7.02 23.53
CA PRO A 105 -13.37 5.68 22.93
C PRO A 105 -12.80 4.71 23.95
N SER A 106 -13.43 3.54 24.05
CA SER A 106 -12.99 2.48 24.94
C SER A 106 -11.61 1.96 24.53
N ILE A 107 -10.89 1.30 25.46
CA ILE A 107 -9.61 0.67 25.15
C ILE A 107 -9.78 -0.38 24.04
N SER A 108 -10.90 -1.12 24.06
CA SER A 108 -11.26 -2.08 23.01
C SER A 108 -11.37 -1.44 21.63
N ASP A 109 -12.01 -0.28 21.49
CA ASP A 109 -12.17 0.40 20.20
C ASP A 109 -10.82 0.82 19.63
N ARG A 110 -9.92 1.28 20.49
CA ARG A 110 -8.55 1.66 20.12
C ARG A 110 -7.74 0.47 19.64
N VAL A 111 -7.84 -0.67 20.33
CA VAL A 111 -7.17 -1.91 19.93
C VAL A 111 -7.72 -2.44 18.61
N ILE A 112 -9.04 -2.42 18.42
CA ILE A 112 -9.68 -2.82 17.16
C ILE A 112 -9.23 -1.91 16.02
N PHE A 113 -9.21 -0.58 16.24
CA PHE A 113 -8.74 0.38 15.26
C PHE A 113 -7.29 0.12 14.83
N LEU A 114 -6.39 -0.10 15.80
CA LEU A 114 -5.00 -0.42 15.51
C LEU A 114 -4.86 -1.76 14.79
N ALA A 115 -5.63 -2.78 15.17
CA ALA A 115 -5.63 -4.07 14.50
C ALA A 115 -6.10 -3.97 13.05
N VAL A 116 -7.15 -3.18 12.79
CA VAL A 116 -7.65 -2.90 11.43
C VAL A 116 -6.58 -2.16 10.62
N MET A 117 -5.96 -1.12 11.18
CA MET A 117 -4.91 -0.35 10.50
C MET A 117 -3.67 -1.19 10.20
N GLY A 118 -3.23 -2.02 11.15
CA GLY A 118 -2.13 -2.97 10.95
C GLY A 118 -2.47 -4.02 9.89
N GLY A 119 -3.67 -4.60 9.94
CA GLY A 119 -4.15 -5.57 8.96
C GLY A 119 -4.28 -4.99 7.55
N LEU A 120 -4.81 -3.78 7.43
CA LEU A 120 -4.90 -3.05 6.16
C LEU A 120 -3.51 -2.77 5.59
N GLY A 121 -2.56 -2.34 6.44
CA GLY A 121 -1.17 -2.13 6.04
C GLY A 121 -0.49 -3.42 5.56
N ALA A 122 -0.67 -4.51 6.31
CA ALA A 122 -0.08 -5.81 5.98
C ALA A 122 -0.63 -6.40 4.67
N SER A 123 -1.96 -6.38 4.51
CA SER A 123 -2.65 -6.87 3.31
C SER A 123 -2.27 -6.06 2.08
N THR A 124 -2.24 -4.72 2.20
CA THR A 124 -1.79 -3.83 1.13
C THR A 124 -0.37 -4.15 0.69
N ALA A 125 0.57 -4.30 1.63
CA ALA A 125 1.95 -4.62 1.30
C ALA A 125 2.10 -6.01 0.67
N ALA A 126 1.32 -7.00 1.13
CA ALA A 126 1.31 -8.34 0.54
C ALA A 126 0.80 -8.33 -0.91
N VAL A 127 -0.29 -7.58 -1.19
CA VAL A 127 -0.83 -7.43 -2.54
C VAL A 127 0.18 -6.75 -3.47
N LEU A 128 0.81 -5.66 -3.03
CA LEU A 128 1.83 -4.96 -3.81
C LEU A 128 3.04 -5.86 -4.10
N TRP A 129 3.48 -6.64 -3.12
CA TRP A 129 4.54 -7.62 -3.33
C TRP A 129 4.12 -8.69 -4.35
N TRP A 130 2.89 -9.20 -4.27
CA TRP A 130 2.40 -10.20 -5.21
C TRP A 130 2.34 -9.67 -6.65
N ILE A 131 1.86 -8.43 -6.84
CA ILE A 131 1.86 -7.75 -8.14
C ILE A 131 3.28 -7.58 -8.68
N ALA A 132 4.21 -7.10 -7.85
CA ALA A 132 5.61 -6.94 -8.24
C ALA A 132 6.26 -8.28 -8.64
N ALA A 133 6.02 -9.33 -7.85
CA ALA A 133 6.52 -10.68 -8.12
C ALA A 133 5.91 -11.30 -9.40
N TRP A 134 4.64 -11.03 -9.67
CA TRP A 134 3.96 -11.47 -10.89
C TRP A 134 4.51 -10.76 -12.13
N MET A 135 4.73 -9.44 -12.06
CA MET A 135 5.31 -8.67 -13.15
C MET A 135 6.75 -9.08 -13.46
N HIS A 136 7.57 -9.30 -12.42
CA HIS A 136 8.94 -9.79 -12.61
C HIS A 136 8.96 -11.13 -13.36
N ARG A 137 8.07 -12.06 -13.01
CA ARG A 137 7.92 -13.34 -13.73
C ARG A 137 7.56 -13.13 -15.21
N ARG A 138 6.58 -12.27 -15.51
CA ARG A 138 6.20 -11.98 -16.90
C ARG A 138 7.33 -11.37 -17.73
N LEU A 139 8.08 -10.43 -17.17
CA LEU A 139 9.23 -9.80 -17.84
C LEU A 139 10.33 -10.83 -18.12
N SER A 140 10.61 -11.74 -17.18
CA SER A 140 11.61 -12.80 -17.38
C SER A 140 11.23 -13.79 -18.49
N HIS A 141 9.94 -14.12 -18.64
CA HIS A 141 9.46 -14.97 -19.73
C HIS A 141 9.59 -14.29 -21.10
N GLN A 142 9.30 -12.99 -21.20
CA GLN A 142 9.45 -12.24 -22.46
C GLN A 142 10.91 -12.14 -22.89
N ALA A 143 11.84 -11.88 -21.96
CA ALA A 143 13.27 -11.85 -22.25
C ALA A 143 13.79 -13.20 -22.77
N SER A 144 13.28 -14.31 -22.21
CA SER A 144 13.62 -15.68 -22.64
C SER A 144 13.12 -15.99 -24.05
N ALA A 145 11.90 -15.56 -24.39
CA ALA A 145 11.31 -15.76 -25.70
C ALA A 145 12.02 -14.97 -26.81
N ARG A 146 12.52 -13.77 -26.50
CA ARG A 146 13.25 -12.91 -27.44
C ARG A 146 14.66 -13.40 -27.77
N ARG A 147 15.26 -14.20 -26.89
CA ARG A 147 16.62 -14.76 -27.06
C ARG A 147 16.65 -16.03 -27.92
N ARG A 148 15.49 -16.61 -28.22
CA ARG A 148 15.31 -17.80 -29.09
C ARG A 148 14.95 -17.45 -30.53
N ARG A 149 14.73 -16.16 -30.82
CA ARG A 149 14.58 -15.62 -32.19
C ARG A 149 15.88 -14.92 -32.56
#